data_AF-A0A6G2V750-F1
#
_entry.id   AF-A0A6G2V750-F1
#
_cell.length_a   1.000
_cell.length_b   1.000
_cell.length_c   1.000
_cell.angle_alpha   90.00
_cell.angle_beta   90.00
_cell.angle_gamma   90.00
#
_symmetry.space_group_name_H-M   'P 1'
#
loop_
_entity.id
_entity.type
_entity.pdbx_description
1 polymer ?
#
loop_
_entity_poly.entity_id
_entity_poly.type
_entity_poly.pdbx_seq_one_letter_code
_entity_poly.pdbx_strand_id
1 'polypeptide(L)'
;MHHHAYLWTGSRERLDQEGNRRPPHPDPPPLPAGADDKDGHRLNQRYREAAAEFRSSDLPPMETALWLMKPPALIRATWDGPREAAEWLGERLAEYAPRFMSGADRDSRRLGVLVTSTADRLGRGGDVSHGFYLERPSFLSLALVSCSPNRTAPELSCPLR
;
A
#
# COMPACT_ATOMS: atom_id res chain seq x y z
N MET A 1 -14.22 0.26 13.03
CA MET A 1 -13.22 0.66 12.02
C MET A 1 -12.17 -0.42 12.04
N HIS A 2 -11.83 -1.02 10.91
CA HIS A 2 -10.78 -2.05 10.87
C HIS A 2 -9.42 -1.43 10.51
N HIS A 3 -8.35 -2.08 10.92
CA HIS A 3 -6.99 -1.81 10.50
C HIS A 3 -6.48 -3.00 9.68
N HIS A 4 -6.18 -2.78 8.40
CA HIS A 4 -5.70 -3.83 7.50
C HIS A 4 -4.18 -3.72 7.31
N ALA A 5 -3.48 -4.81 7.55
CA ALA A 5 -2.04 -4.92 7.32
C ALA A 5 -1.71 -5.33 5.89
N TYR A 6 -0.70 -4.67 5.32
CA TYR A 6 -0.10 -5.00 4.04
C TYR A 6 1.41 -5.11 4.22
N LEU A 7 1.99 -6.12 3.58
CA LEU A 7 3.42 -6.37 3.56
C LEU A 7 3.83 -6.70 2.15
N TRP A 8 4.82 -5.95 1.66
CA TRP A 8 5.46 -6.21 0.39
C TRP A 8 6.98 -6.26 0.57
N THR A 9 7.61 -7.24 -0.06
CA THR A 9 9.06 -7.35 -0.18
C THR A 9 9.42 -7.64 -1.62
N GLY A 10 10.42 -6.95 -2.16
CA GLY A 10 10.88 -7.17 -3.53
C GLY A 10 12.02 -6.24 -3.89
N SER A 11 12.44 -6.27 -5.16
CA SER A 11 13.55 -5.43 -5.61
C SER A 11 13.12 -3.96 -5.72
N ARG A 12 14.06 -3.04 -5.48
CA ARG A 12 13.83 -1.59 -5.60
C ARG A 12 13.38 -1.21 -7.01
N GLU A 13 13.89 -1.88 -8.03
CA GLU A 13 13.54 -1.66 -9.45
C GLU A 13 12.06 -2.01 -9.71
N ARG A 14 11.54 -3.07 -9.08
CA ARG A 14 10.12 -3.42 -9.19
C ARG A 14 9.23 -2.37 -8.51
N LEU A 15 9.67 -1.86 -7.34
CA LEU A 15 8.98 -0.78 -6.65
C LEU A 15 8.99 0.53 -7.46
N ASP A 16 10.02 0.76 -8.29
CA ASP A 16 10.12 1.92 -9.19
C ASP A 16 9.20 1.84 -10.41
N GLN A 17 8.47 0.74 -10.62
CA GLN A 17 7.44 0.63 -11.65
C GLN A 17 6.18 1.43 -11.25
N GLU A 18 6.31 2.75 -11.29
CA GLU A 18 5.35 3.70 -10.76
C GLU A 18 3.95 3.59 -11.39
N GLY A 19 3.87 3.23 -12.68
CA GLY A 19 2.60 3.07 -13.40
C GLY A 19 1.64 2.09 -12.71
N ASN A 20 2.17 1.03 -12.10
CA ASN A 20 1.38 0.00 -11.42
C ASN A 20 0.98 0.39 -9.97
N ARG A 21 1.46 1.54 -9.50
CA ARG A 21 1.29 2.06 -8.13
C ARG A 21 0.31 3.23 -8.08
N ARG A 22 -0.16 3.71 -9.24
CA ARG A 22 -1.13 4.81 -9.37
C ARG A 22 -2.48 4.26 -9.84
N PRO A 23 -3.59 4.71 -9.26
CA PRO A 23 -4.91 4.41 -9.79
C PRO A 23 -5.04 5.05 -11.18
N PRO A 24 -5.97 4.55 -12.02
CA PRO A 24 -6.26 5.21 -13.29
C PRO A 24 -6.70 6.66 -13.05
N HIS A 25 -6.38 7.53 -13.99
CA HIS A 25 -6.78 8.94 -13.94
C HIS A 25 -8.32 9.04 -13.86
N PRO A 26 -8.89 9.89 -12.98
CA PRO A 26 -10.35 9.97 -12.79
C PRO A 26 -11.10 10.39 -14.05
N ASP A 27 -10.46 11.21 -14.90
CA ASP A 27 -10.97 11.54 -16.23
C ASP A 27 -10.45 10.53 -17.25
N PRO A 28 -11.29 9.60 -17.75
CA PRO A 28 -10.89 8.66 -18.79
C PRO A 28 -10.70 9.38 -20.14
N PRO A 29 -9.96 8.78 -21.08
CA PRO A 29 -9.87 9.32 -22.43
C PRO A 29 -11.26 9.38 -23.10
N PRO A 30 -11.48 10.29 -24.06
CA PRO A 30 -12.71 10.35 -24.84
C PRO A 30 -13.00 9.00 -25.52
N LEU A 31 -14.29 8.71 -25.72
CA LEU A 31 -14.69 7.55 -26.50
C LEU A 31 -14.17 7.67 -27.95
N PRO A 32 -13.79 6.56 -28.59
CA PRO A 32 -13.35 6.58 -29.98
C PRO A 32 -14.43 7.16 -30.89
N ALA A 33 -14.04 8.00 -31.85
CA ALA A 33 -14.98 8.72 -32.73
C ALA A 33 -15.72 7.81 -33.73
N GLY A 34 -15.26 6.57 -33.89
CA GLY A 34 -15.85 5.56 -34.77
C GLY A 34 -15.02 4.27 -34.78
N ALA A 35 -15.45 3.29 -35.58
CA ALA A 35 -14.71 2.03 -35.72
C ALA A 35 -13.28 2.23 -36.27
N ASP A 36 -13.10 3.24 -37.13
CA ASP A 36 -11.81 3.53 -37.78
C ASP A 36 -10.85 4.37 -36.93
N ASP A 37 -11.28 4.86 -35.75
CA ASP A 37 -10.45 5.64 -34.82
C ASP A 37 -9.49 4.74 -34.03
N LYS A 38 -8.47 4.23 -34.71
CA LYS A 38 -7.47 3.32 -34.14
C LYS A 38 -6.75 3.91 -32.92
N ASP A 39 -6.50 5.22 -32.94
CA ASP A 39 -5.80 5.90 -31.85
C ASP A 39 -6.69 6.03 -30.60
N GLY A 40 -7.96 6.40 -30.77
CA GLY A 40 -8.95 6.41 -29.70
C GLY A 40 -9.14 5.02 -29.07
N HIS A 41 -9.24 3.97 -29.89
CA HIS A 41 -9.32 2.57 -29.40
C HIS A 41 -8.07 2.18 -28.62
N ARG A 42 -6.87 2.47 -29.14
CA ARG A 42 -5.60 2.17 -28.47
C ARG A 42 -5.47 2.88 -27.12
N LEU A 43 -5.84 4.16 -27.06
CA LEU A 43 -5.78 4.96 -25.84
C LEU A 43 -6.74 4.43 -24.76
N ASN A 44 -7.99 4.13 -25.14
CA ASN A 44 -8.97 3.54 -24.23
C ASN A 44 -8.54 2.15 -23.74
N GLN A 45 -7.95 1.33 -24.61
CA GLN A 45 -7.43 0.03 -24.24
C GLN A 45 -6.29 0.16 -23.21
N ARG A 46 -5.31 1.04 -23.45
CA ARG A 46 -4.21 1.25 -22.51
C ARG A 46 -4.69 1.80 -21.16
N TYR A 47 -5.69 2.68 -21.17
CA TYR A 47 -6.32 3.16 -19.94
C TYR A 47 -6.93 2.01 -19.12
N ARG A 48 -7.68 1.10 -19.76
CA ARG A 48 -8.27 -0.08 -19.09
C ARG A 48 -7.20 -1.03 -18.56
N GLU A 49 -6.14 -1.26 -19.33
CA GLU A 49 -5.00 -2.08 -18.90
C GLU A 49 -4.34 -1.49 -17.66
N ALA A 50 -4.00 -0.20 -17.67
CA ALA A 50 -3.40 0.47 -16.52
C ALA A 50 -4.30 0.40 -15.28
N ALA A 51 -5.62 0.58 -15.46
CA ALA A 51 -6.60 0.43 -14.38
C ALA A 51 -6.59 -0.98 -13.77
N ALA A 52 -6.50 -2.01 -14.61
CA ALA A 52 -6.45 -3.41 -14.19
C ALA A 52 -5.10 -3.80 -13.57
N GLU A 53 -4.00 -3.31 -14.14
CA GLU A 53 -2.63 -3.46 -13.64
C GLU A 53 -2.52 -2.88 -12.23
N PHE A 54 -3.00 -1.66 -12.01
CA PHE A 54 -3.05 -1.07 -10.67
C PHE A 54 -3.87 -1.93 -9.71
N ARG A 55 -5.10 -2.32 -10.07
CA ARG A 55 -5.97 -3.06 -9.15
C ARG A 55 -5.35 -4.39 -8.74
N SER A 56 -4.74 -5.13 -9.67
CA SER A 56 -4.20 -6.46 -9.41
C SER A 56 -2.77 -6.48 -8.87
N SER A 57 -2.02 -5.37 -9.00
CA SER A 57 -0.63 -5.29 -8.52
C SER A 57 -0.54 -5.37 -6.99
N ASP A 58 0.41 -6.17 -6.52
CA ASP A 58 0.85 -6.27 -5.12
C ASP A 58 1.78 -5.11 -4.69
N LEU A 59 2.14 -4.21 -5.61
CA LEU A 59 3.05 -3.11 -5.29
C LEU A 59 2.38 -2.11 -4.34
N PRO A 60 3.14 -1.60 -3.35
CA PRO A 60 2.69 -0.50 -2.50
C PRO A 60 2.20 0.68 -3.35
N PRO A 61 0.96 1.15 -3.21
CA PRO A 61 0.45 2.28 -3.96
C PRO A 61 1.20 3.58 -3.61
N MET A 62 1.04 4.61 -4.44
CA MET A 62 1.65 5.93 -4.19
C MET A 62 1.09 6.62 -2.94
N GLU A 63 -0.19 6.41 -2.65
CA GLU A 63 -0.85 6.88 -1.43
C GLU A 63 -1.31 5.69 -0.60
N THR A 64 -1.06 5.72 0.71
CA THR A 64 -1.30 4.58 1.60
C THR A 64 -2.76 4.14 1.63
N ALA A 65 -3.72 5.07 1.63
CA ALA A 65 -5.14 4.75 1.66
C ALA A 65 -5.61 3.95 0.43
N LEU A 66 -4.90 4.05 -0.70
CA LEU A 66 -5.26 3.33 -1.93
C LEU A 66 -5.02 1.82 -1.84
N TRP A 67 -4.42 1.31 -0.76
CA TRP A 67 -4.46 -0.10 -0.45
C TRP A 67 -5.91 -0.63 -0.31
N LEU A 68 -6.87 0.23 0.08
CA LEU A 68 -8.29 -0.14 0.15
C LEU A 68 -8.91 -0.44 -1.21
N MET A 69 -8.31 0.05 -2.31
CA MET A 69 -8.74 -0.29 -3.67
C MET A 69 -8.22 -1.64 -4.16
N LYS A 70 -7.28 -2.25 -3.42
CA LYS A 70 -6.65 -3.51 -3.79
C LYS A 70 -7.47 -4.71 -3.30
N PRO A 71 -7.34 -5.88 -3.95
CA PRO A 71 -8.06 -7.08 -3.55
C PRO A 71 -7.81 -7.47 -2.09
N PRO A 72 -8.84 -8.01 -1.39
CA PRO A 72 -8.72 -8.53 -0.04
C PRO A 72 -7.61 -9.56 0.16
N ALA A 73 -7.28 -10.32 -0.89
CA ALA A 73 -6.22 -11.33 -0.86
C ALA A 73 -4.82 -10.77 -0.53
N LEU A 74 -4.60 -9.46 -0.64
CA LEU A 74 -3.34 -8.81 -0.26
C LEU A 74 -3.27 -8.42 1.23
N ILE A 75 -4.40 -8.50 1.94
CA ILE A 75 -4.46 -8.21 3.38
C ILE A 75 -3.78 -9.35 4.14
N ARG A 76 -2.77 -9.01 4.94
CA ARG A 76 -2.00 -9.97 5.74
C ARG A 76 -2.67 -10.32 7.04
N ALA A 77 -3.35 -9.34 7.64
CA ALA A 77 -4.13 -9.49 8.85
C ALA A 77 -5.04 -8.26 9.03
N THR A 78 -6.05 -8.40 9.88
CA THR A 78 -7.04 -7.36 10.17
C THR A 78 -7.35 -7.35 11.65
N TRP A 79 -7.49 -6.16 12.23
CA TRP A 79 -7.86 -5.98 13.64
C TRP A 79 -8.87 -4.85 13.80
N ASP A 80 -9.66 -4.91 14.87
CA ASP A 80 -10.50 -3.81 15.33
C ASP A 80 -9.73 -2.80 16.19
N GLY A 81 -8.67 -3.27 16.86
CA GLY A 81 -7.89 -2.48 17.80
C GLY A 81 -6.56 -1.98 17.22
N PRO A 82 -6.17 -0.73 17.49
CA PRO A 82 -4.91 -0.16 16.99
C PRO A 82 -3.66 -0.76 17.65
N ARG A 83 -3.79 -1.33 18.85
CA ARG A 83 -2.67 -1.91 19.61
C ARG A 83 -2.22 -3.23 18.99
N GLU A 84 -3.18 -4.11 18.70
CA GLU A 84 -2.98 -5.42 18.09
C GLU A 84 -2.37 -5.27 16.69
N ALA A 85 -2.84 -4.27 15.93
CA ALA A 85 -2.25 -3.89 14.65
C ALA A 85 -0.79 -3.40 14.79
N ALA A 86 -0.48 -2.62 15.82
CA ALA A 86 0.87 -2.14 16.09
C ALA A 86 1.81 -3.26 16.59
N GLU A 87 1.29 -4.21 17.38
CA GLU A 87 2.01 -5.41 17.81
C GLU A 87 2.45 -6.24 16.60
N TRP A 88 1.55 -6.47 15.64
CA TRP A 88 1.91 -7.12 14.38
C TRP A 88 3.02 -6.38 13.62
N LEU A 89 2.98 -5.05 13.58
CA LEU A 89 4.06 -4.27 12.98
C LEU A 89 5.38 -4.54 13.71
N GLY A 90 5.36 -4.55 15.04
CA GLY A 90 6.54 -4.82 15.87
C GLY A 90 7.13 -6.20 15.61
N GLU A 91 6.31 -7.23 15.49
CA GLU A 91 6.76 -8.58 15.13
C GLU A 91 7.45 -8.61 13.76
N ARG A 92 6.83 -7.99 12.74
CA ARG A 92 7.44 -7.94 11.40
C ARG A 92 8.71 -7.11 11.41
N LEU A 93 8.77 -5.99 12.12
CA LEU A 93 10.00 -5.20 12.25
C LEU A 93 11.12 -6.01 12.90
N ALA A 94 10.83 -6.77 13.97
CA ALA A 94 11.80 -7.62 14.65
C ALA A 94 12.29 -8.77 13.75
N GLU A 95 11.38 -9.39 13.00
CA GLU A 95 11.68 -10.46 12.04
C GLU A 95 12.66 -9.99 10.94
N TYR A 96 12.45 -8.80 10.40
CA TYR A 96 13.29 -8.25 9.32
C TYR A 96 14.50 -7.47 9.81
N ALA A 97 14.57 -7.07 11.08
CA ALA A 97 15.63 -6.23 11.63
C ALA A 97 17.05 -6.70 11.29
N PRO A 98 17.41 -8.00 11.36
CA PRO A 98 18.76 -8.45 11.00
C PRO A 98 19.16 -8.12 9.55
N ARG A 99 18.18 -7.96 8.66
CA ARG A 99 18.33 -7.76 7.22
C ARG A 99 18.35 -6.29 6.79
N PHE A 100 17.99 -5.36 7.67
CA PHE A 100 18.01 -3.94 7.33
C PHE A 100 19.43 -3.49 6.96
N MET A 101 19.57 -2.76 5.86
CA MET A 101 20.87 -2.28 5.40
C MET A 101 21.47 -1.22 6.34
N SER A 102 20.61 -0.40 6.94
CA SER A 102 21.00 0.67 7.85
C SER A 102 21.07 0.16 9.29
N GLY A 103 22.22 0.34 9.96
CA GLY A 103 22.36 0.01 11.38
C GLY A 103 21.40 0.80 12.28
N ALA A 104 21.04 2.04 11.90
CA ALA A 104 20.06 2.84 12.63
C ALA A 104 18.67 2.21 12.58
N ASP A 105 18.28 1.58 11.47
CA ASP A 105 16.99 0.91 11.36
C ASP A 105 16.97 -0.41 12.14
N ARG A 106 18.14 -0.99 12.47
CA ARG A 106 18.25 -2.15 13.37
C ARG A 106 18.13 -1.79 14.86
N ASP A 107 18.20 -0.51 15.22
CA ASP A 107 18.11 -0.05 16.61
C ASP A 107 16.74 -0.43 17.20
N SER A 108 16.73 -1.35 18.16
CA SER A 108 15.51 -1.84 18.81
C SER A 108 14.71 -0.73 19.48
N ARG A 109 15.37 0.31 20.00
CA ARG A 109 14.70 1.48 20.59
C ARG A 109 13.97 2.27 19.51
N ARG A 110 14.58 2.45 18.32
CA ARG A 110 13.92 3.10 17.18
C ARG A 110 12.72 2.29 16.72
N LEU A 111 12.84 0.97 16.62
CA LEU A 111 11.73 0.10 16.24
C LEU A 111 10.57 0.19 17.26
N GLY A 112 10.87 0.22 18.56
CA GLY A 112 9.88 0.44 19.62
C GLY A 112 9.15 1.79 19.50
N VAL A 113 9.84 2.86 19.10
CA VAL A 113 9.23 4.17 18.81
C VAL A 113 8.28 4.08 17.63
N LEU A 114 8.64 3.37 16.55
CA LEU A 114 7.76 3.19 15.39
C LEU A 114 6.46 2.46 15.78
N VAL A 115 6.57 1.37 16.55
CA VAL A 115 5.42 0.61 17.07
C VAL A 115 4.51 1.50 17.93
N THR A 116 5.09 2.26 18.86
CA THR A 116 4.32 3.17 19.72
C THR A 116 3.59 4.24 18.90
N SER A 117 4.30 4.87 17.96
CA SER A 117 3.70 5.89 17.08
C SER A 117 2.61 5.33 16.17
N THR A 118 2.71 4.04 15.81
CA THR A 118 1.73 3.33 15.00
C THR A 118 0.43 3.18 15.75
N ALA A 119 0.46 2.68 16.99
CA ALA A 119 -0.74 2.56 17.82
C ALA A 119 -1.45 3.91 17.99
N ASP A 120 -0.68 4.97 18.27
CA ASP A 120 -1.20 6.33 18.40
C ASP A 120 -1.84 6.86 17.11
N ARG A 121 -1.21 6.61 15.96
CA ARG A 121 -1.69 7.09 14.67
C ARG A 121 -2.95 6.35 14.21
N LEU A 122 -2.98 5.04 14.37
CA LEU A 122 -4.15 4.22 14.10
C LEU A 122 -5.31 4.58 15.03
N GLY A 123 -5.05 4.83 16.32
CA GLY A 123 -6.07 5.27 17.28
C GLY A 123 -6.74 6.60 16.94
N ARG A 124 -6.09 7.43 16.09
CA ARG A 124 -6.66 8.67 15.53
C ARG A 124 -7.22 8.49 14.12
N GLY A 125 -7.44 7.25 13.68
CA GLY A 125 -7.96 6.89 12.36
C GLY A 125 -6.98 7.18 11.20
N GLY A 126 -5.70 7.38 11.50
CA GLY A 126 -4.68 7.58 10.47
C GLY A 126 -4.20 6.25 9.87
N ASP A 127 -3.47 6.36 8.77
CA ASP A 127 -2.74 5.25 8.17
C ASP A 127 -1.25 5.32 8.51
N VAL A 128 -0.57 4.18 8.43
CA VAL A 128 0.87 4.03 8.66
C VAL A 128 1.51 3.37 7.45
N SER A 129 2.67 3.89 7.03
CA SER A 129 3.50 3.32 5.97
C SER A 129 4.97 3.47 6.37
N HIS A 130 5.69 2.36 6.37
CA HIS A 130 7.13 2.30 6.60
C HIS A 130 7.83 1.55 5.49
N GLY A 131 9.03 2.03 5.16
CA GLY A 131 9.86 1.50 4.10
C GLY A 131 11.30 1.31 4.57
N PHE A 132 11.87 0.14 4.32
CA PHE A 132 13.23 -0.21 4.74
C PHE A 132 14.00 -0.83 3.59
N TYR A 133 15.23 -0.37 3.38
CA TYR A 133 16.16 -1.07 2.51
C TYR A 133 16.69 -2.31 3.23
N LEU A 134 16.56 -3.47 2.59
CA LEU A 134 17.15 -4.73 3.04
C LEU A 134 18.50 -4.94 2.32
N GLU A 135 19.02 -6.16 2.30
CA GLU A 135 20.16 -6.50 1.44
C GLU A 135 19.83 -6.18 -0.02
N ARG A 136 20.69 -5.40 -0.70
CA ARG A 136 20.45 -4.99 -2.08
C ARG A 136 20.19 -6.20 -2.99
N PRO A 137 19.20 -6.13 -3.89
CA PRO A 137 18.39 -4.96 -4.26
C PRO A 137 17.07 -4.83 -3.48
N SER A 138 16.91 -5.54 -2.36
CA SER A 138 15.61 -5.76 -1.72
C SER A 138 15.13 -4.58 -0.87
N PHE A 139 13.81 -4.41 -0.82
CA PHE A 139 13.10 -3.40 -0.06
C PHE A 139 11.90 -4.03 0.65
N LEU A 140 11.64 -3.60 1.88
CA LEU A 140 10.46 -3.95 2.66
C LEU A 140 9.54 -2.74 2.74
N SER A 141 8.26 -2.94 2.42
CA SER A 141 7.19 -2.00 2.70
C SER A 141 6.18 -2.65 3.64
N LEU A 142 5.86 -1.94 4.73
CA LEU A 142 4.84 -2.31 5.71
C LEU A 142 3.82 -1.18 5.76
N ALA A 143 2.53 -1.52 5.65
CA ALA A 143 1.46 -0.55 5.79
C ALA A 143 0.32 -1.08 6.67
N LEU A 144 -0.28 -0.17 7.43
CA LEU A 144 -1.50 -0.41 8.21
C LEU A 144 -2.50 0.67 7.83
N VAL A 145 -3.66 0.27 7.31
CA VAL A 145 -4.66 1.19 6.75
C VAL A 145 -5.97 1.08 7.51
N SER A 146 -6.46 2.22 7.99
CA SER A 146 -7.74 2.36 8.69
C SER A 146 -8.86 2.47 7.67
N CYS A 147 -9.79 1.51 7.63
CA CYS A 147 -10.57 1.25 6.42
C CYS A 147 -11.80 2.13 6.19
N SER A 148 -12.62 2.43 7.21
CA SER A 148 -13.89 3.15 6.99
C SER A 148 -14.46 3.82 8.26
N PRO A 149 -14.84 5.10 8.17
CA PRO A 149 -14.40 6.02 7.10
C PRO A 149 -12.87 6.20 7.21
N ASN A 150 -12.13 6.01 6.11
CA ASN A 150 -10.71 6.35 6.10
C ASN A 150 -10.57 7.87 6.24
N ARG A 151 -9.61 8.34 7.05
CA ARG A 151 -9.48 9.76 7.36
C ARG A 151 -9.05 10.62 6.16
N THR A 152 -8.24 10.06 5.26
CA THR A 152 -7.68 10.77 4.10
C THR A 152 -8.42 10.52 2.80
N ALA A 153 -9.17 9.42 2.72
CA ALA A 153 -9.94 9.00 1.55
C ALA A 153 -11.31 8.45 2.01
N PRO A 154 -12.20 9.29 2.56
CA PRO A 154 -13.47 8.87 3.16
C PRO A 154 -14.43 8.17 2.19
N GLU A 155 -14.25 8.37 0.88
CA GLU A 155 -14.99 7.71 -0.20
C GLU A 155 -14.58 6.25 -0.41
N LEU A 156 -13.41 5.83 0.06
CA LEU A 156 -12.96 4.45 -0.07
C LEU A 156 -13.68 3.55 0.94
N SER A 157 -14.15 2.41 0.42
CA SER A 157 -14.83 1.39 1.23
C SER A 157 -13.86 0.39 1.81
N CYS A 158 -14.27 -0.26 2.90
CA CYS A 158 -13.54 -1.38 3.46
C CYS A 158 -13.50 -2.54 2.45
N PRO A 159 -12.32 -3.10 2.12
CA PRO A 159 -12.21 -4.20 1.15
C PRO A 159 -12.87 -5.50 1.62
N LEU A 160 -13.10 -5.67 2.93
CA LEU A 160 -13.78 -6.84 3.52
C LEU A 160 -15.30 -6.68 3.68
N ARG A 161 -15.91 -5.64 3.11
CA ARG A 161 -17.36 -5.42 3.17
C ARG A 161 -18.03 -5.70 1.84
#